data_AF-A0A9X1KQ89-F1
#
_entry.id   AF-A0A9X1KQ89-F1
#
_cell.length_a   1.000
_cell.length_b   1.000
_cell.length_c   1.000
_cell.angle_alpha   90.00
_cell.angle_beta   90.00
_cell.angle_gamma   90.00
#
_symmetry.space_group_name_H-M   'P 1'
#
loop_
_entity.id
_entity.type
_entity.pdbx_description
1 polymer ?
#
loop_
_entity_poly.entity_id
_entity_poly.type
_entity_poly.pdbx_seq_one_letter_code
_entity_poly.pdbx_strand_id
1 'polypeptide(L)'
;MELHFEDVALTIRAGDLDVPFGLKDEALFLTVRYHLLELLCSKTEIFCFGMAPDNTADGQDELLQNGIFYRIIGYEKNLGIDLENSAEEVLSAFHYLVENFQPRWTTIFVEEGRDKKEVTIELLYQEVF
;
A
#
# COMPACT_ATOMS: atom_id res chain seq x y z
N MET A 1 21.41 13.15 -15.58
CA MET A 1 20.03 13.10 -16.08
C MET A 1 19.24 12.57 -14.89
N GLU A 2 18.55 13.46 -14.18
CA GLU A 2 17.77 13.10 -12.99
C GLU A 2 16.46 12.51 -13.44
N LEU A 3 16.22 11.28 -13.01
CA LEU A 3 14.92 10.64 -13.14
C LEU A 3 14.10 11.09 -11.93
N HIS A 4 13.19 12.04 -12.16
CA HIS A 4 12.16 12.39 -11.17
C HIS A 4 11.00 11.42 -11.33
N PHE A 5 10.91 10.47 -10.41
CA PHE A 5 9.76 9.64 -10.18
C PHE A 5 9.25 9.98 -8.79
N GLU A 6 8.15 10.70 -8.71
CA GLU A 6 7.47 10.94 -7.44
C GLU A 6 6.52 9.75 -7.25
N ASP A 7 6.99 8.76 -6.49
CA ASP A 7 6.18 7.60 -6.11
C ASP A 7 5.21 8.05 -5.01
N VAL A 8 3.93 7.75 -5.18
CA VAL A 8 2.91 7.97 -4.15
C VAL A 8 2.51 6.66 -3.50
N ALA A 9 2.21 6.72 -2.20
CA ALA A 9 1.71 5.61 -1.42
C ALA A 9 0.31 5.89 -0.90
N LEU A 10 -0.58 4.92 -1.10
CA LEU A 10 -1.86 4.83 -0.40
C LEU A 10 -1.75 3.77 0.69
N THR A 11 -1.99 4.18 1.94
CA THR A 11 -2.09 3.28 3.08
C THR A 11 -3.53 3.22 3.57
N ILE A 12 -4.06 2.01 3.69
CA ILE A 12 -5.40 1.73 4.23
C ILE A 12 -5.34 0.61 5.27
N ARG A 13 -6.25 0.64 6.24
CA ARG A 13 -6.37 -0.45 7.22
C ARG A 13 -6.94 -1.69 6.55
N ALA A 14 -6.34 -2.84 6.82
CA ALA A 14 -6.79 -4.15 6.35
C ALA A 14 -7.80 -4.83 7.31
N GLY A 15 -8.16 -4.18 8.42
CA GLY A 15 -9.11 -4.73 9.39
C GLY A 15 -8.61 -6.05 10.01
N ASP A 16 -9.49 -7.05 10.02
CA ASP A 16 -9.26 -8.36 10.66
C ASP A 16 -8.68 -9.41 9.69
N LEU A 17 -7.93 -8.98 8.68
CA LEU A 17 -7.29 -9.88 7.71
C LEU A 17 -6.43 -10.93 8.42
N ASP A 18 -6.63 -12.20 8.09
CA ASP A 18 -5.68 -13.27 8.44
C ASP A 18 -4.46 -13.17 7.51
N VAL A 19 -3.35 -12.63 8.04
CA VAL A 19 -2.17 -12.29 7.25
C VAL A 19 -1.48 -13.57 6.74
N PRO A 20 -1.36 -13.76 5.40
CA PRO A 20 -0.86 -15.01 4.85
C PRO A 20 0.69 -15.05 4.82
N PHE A 21 1.30 -15.19 5.99
CA PHE A 21 2.75 -15.28 6.14
C PHE A 21 3.36 -16.46 5.38
N GLY A 22 4.61 -16.31 4.94
CA GLY A 22 5.40 -17.37 4.29
C GLY A 22 5.14 -17.55 2.80
N LEU A 23 4.23 -16.78 2.20
CA LEU A 23 4.01 -16.74 0.76
C LEU A 23 5.09 -15.90 0.06
N LYS A 24 5.44 -16.30 -1.17
CA LYS A 24 6.25 -15.50 -2.10
C LYS A 24 5.39 -14.42 -2.75
N ASP A 25 6.03 -13.40 -3.32
CA ASP A 25 5.40 -12.18 -3.89
C ASP A 25 4.14 -12.41 -4.72
N GLU A 26 4.20 -13.23 -5.77
CA GLU A 26 3.08 -13.48 -6.68
C GLU A 26 1.93 -14.20 -5.97
N ALA A 27 2.25 -15.25 -5.21
CA ALA A 27 1.25 -16.00 -4.45
C ALA A 27 0.61 -15.14 -3.35
N LEU A 28 1.41 -14.28 -2.70
CA LEU A 28 0.95 -13.33 -1.70
C LEU A 28 -0.02 -12.34 -2.33
N PHE A 29 0.35 -11.71 -3.44
CA PHE A 29 -0.52 -10.78 -4.17
C PHE A 29 -1.85 -11.44 -4.53
N LEU A 30 -1.82 -12.61 -5.17
CA LEU A 30 -3.04 -13.32 -5.57
C LEU A 30 -3.93 -13.66 -4.38
N THR A 31 -3.33 -13.98 -3.21
CA THR A 31 -4.07 -14.29 -1.98
C THR A 31 -4.78 -13.07 -1.41
N VAL A 32 -4.13 -11.90 -1.42
CA VAL A 32 -4.65 -10.69 -0.77
C VAL A 32 -5.46 -9.78 -1.70
N ARG A 33 -5.35 -9.96 -3.02
CA ARG A 33 -5.91 -9.05 -4.03
C ARG A 33 -7.42 -8.86 -3.90
N TYR A 34 -8.17 -9.95 -3.71
CA TYR A 34 -9.63 -9.87 -3.62
C TYR A 34 -10.08 -8.99 -2.44
N HIS A 35 -9.50 -9.24 -1.26
CA HIS A 35 -9.78 -8.46 -0.06
C HIS A 35 -9.36 -6.99 -0.24
N LEU A 36 -8.20 -6.73 -0.85
CA LEU A 36 -7.75 -5.37 -1.15
C LEU A 36 -8.72 -4.62 -2.07
N LEU A 37 -9.22 -5.26 -3.13
CA LEU A 37 -10.19 -4.66 -4.05
C LEU A 37 -11.51 -4.32 -3.33
N GLU A 38 -12.02 -5.22 -2.49
CA GLU A 38 -13.22 -4.95 -1.68
C GLU A 38 -13.05 -3.70 -0.80
N LEU A 39 -11.89 -3.56 -0.15
CA LEU A 39 -11.59 -2.39 0.67
C LEU A 39 -11.57 -1.11 -0.16
N LEU A 40 -10.90 -1.11 -1.31
CA LEU A 40 -10.81 0.06 -2.18
C LEU A 40 -12.19 0.48 -2.74
N CYS A 41 -13.11 -0.46 -2.98
CA CYS A 41 -14.49 -0.16 -3.38
C CYS A 41 -15.37 0.43 -2.26
N SER A 42 -15.09 0.11 -1.00
CA SER A 42 -16.02 0.33 0.11
C SER A 42 -15.98 1.73 0.75
N LYS A 43 -15.34 2.72 0.09
CA LYS A 43 -15.02 4.03 0.69
C LYS A 43 -14.22 3.90 2.00
N THR A 44 -13.30 2.94 2.03
CA THR A 44 -12.39 2.74 3.17
C THR A 44 -11.71 4.04 3.55
N GLU A 45 -11.59 4.29 4.85
CA GLU A 45 -10.84 5.43 5.38
C GLU A 45 -9.37 5.33 4.92
N ILE A 46 -8.92 6.36 4.21
CA ILE A 46 -7.51 6.52 3.87
C ILE A 46 -6.75 6.81 5.15
N PHE A 47 -5.86 5.91 5.54
CA PHE A 47 -5.00 6.12 6.69
C PHE A 47 -3.89 7.14 6.37
N CYS A 48 -3.30 7.01 5.18
CA CYS A 48 -2.34 7.97 4.65
C CYS A 48 -2.38 7.94 3.12
N PHE A 49 -2.29 9.12 2.50
CA PHE A 49 -1.98 9.26 1.09
C PHE A 49 -0.95 10.38 0.94
N GLY A 50 0.14 10.10 0.23
CA GLY A 50 1.26 11.02 0.11
C GLY A 50 2.44 10.39 -0.63
N MET A 51 3.58 11.05 -0.55
CA MET A 51 4.84 10.51 -1.08
C MET A 51 5.16 9.17 -0.40
N ALA A 52 5.66 8.22 -1.19
CA ALA A 52 6.04 6.91 -0.68
C ALA A 52 7.11 7.08 0.43
N PRO A 53 6.90 6.47 1.62
CA PRO A 53 7.85 6.61 2.71
C PRO A 53 9.18 5.95 2.34
N ASP A 54 10.29 6.55 2.80
CA ASP A 54 11.57 5.86 2.80
C ASP A 54 11.46 4.70 3.79
N ASN A 55 11.59 3.45 3.32
CA ASN A 55 11.29 2.21 4.03
C ASN A 55 12.30 1.88 5.17
N THR A 56 12.81 2.89 5.87
CA THR A 56 13.71 2.71 7.00
C THR A 56 12.90 2.37 8.24
N ALA A 57 12.77 1.07 8.54
CA ALA A 57 12.27 0.60 9.82
C ALA A 57 13.23 1.06 10.93
N ASP A 58 12.79 1.98 11.78
CA ASP A 58 13.62 2.57 12.84
C ASP A 58 13.23 2.09 14.26
N GLY A 59 12.15 1.30 14.37
CA GLY A 59 11.67 0.71 15.63
C GLY A 59 11.08 1.72 16.60
N GLN A 60 10.70 2.91 16.13
CA GLN A 60 10.16 3.97 16.98
C GLN A 60 8.65 3.78 17.19
N ASP A 61 8.27 3.37 18.40
CA ASP A 61 6.88 3.18 18.83
C ASP A 61 5.95 4.38 18.55
N GLU A 62 6.49 5.60 18.57
CA GLU A 62 5.74 6.82 18.30
C GLU A 62 5.24 6.91 16.85
N LEU A 63 5.97 6.27 15.92
CA LEU A 63 5.67 6.24 14.49
C LEU A 63 4.82 5.03 14.09
N LEU A 64 4.79 3.98 14.93
CA LEU A 64 4.04 2.76 14.66
C LEU A 64 2.55 2.89 14.98
N GLN A 65 1.74 2.09 14.30
CA GLN A 65 0.32 1.92 14.61
C GLN A 65 -0.03 0.45 14.81
N ASN A 66 -0.91 0.19 15.79
CA ASN A 66 -1.45 -1.15 15.95
C ASN A 66 -2.40 -1.49 14.80
N GLY A 67 -2.16 -2.64 14.19
CA GLY A 67 -3.05 -3.23 13.20
C GLY A 67 -2.34 -3.76 11.96
N ILE A 68 -3.15 -4.09 10.96
CA ILE A 68 -2.72 -4.58 9.67
C ILE A 68 -3.07 -3.54 8.62
N PHE A 69 -2.15 -3.26 7.72
CA PHE A 69 -2.28 -2.24 6.69
C PHE A 69 -1.93 -2.81 5.32
N TYR A 70 -2.59 -2.29 4.30
CA TYR A 70 -2.07 -2.34 2.94
C TYR A 70 -1.38 -1.02 2.64
N ARG A 71 -0.19 -1.11 2.03
CA ARG A 71 0.51 0.03 1.45
C ARG A 71 0.69 -0.22 -0.03
N ILE A 72 0.03 0.57 -0.86
CA ILE A 72 0.10 0.46 -2.32
C ILE A 72 0.95 1.61 -2.82
N ILE A 73 2.10 1.30 -3.42
CA ILE A 73 3.02 2.27 -3.99
C ILE A 73 2.85 2.26 -5.50
N GLY A 74 2.52 3.41 -6.07
CA GLY A 74 2.34 3.62 -7.50
C GLY A 74 2.95 4.93 -7.97
N TYR A 75 3.23 5.00 -9.27
CA TYR A 75 3.81 6.18 -9.90
C TYR A 75 2.67 7.15 -10.27
N GLU A 76 2.77 8.43 -9.88
CA GLU A 76 1.73 9.44 -10.16
C GLU A 76 1.32 9.48 -11.64
N LYS A 77 2.30 9.42 -12.54
CA LYS A 77 2.09 9.41 -14.00
C LYS A 77 1.18 8.28 -14.48
N ASN A 78 1.20 7.14 -13.79
CA ASN A 78 0.40 5.96 -14.15
C ASN A 78 -0.98 5.98 -13.51
N LEU A 79 -1.11 6.67 -12.38
CA LEU A 79 -2.37 6.79 -11.63
C LEU A 79 -3.23 7.95 -12.16
N GLY A 80 -2.63 8.98 -12.74
CA GLY A 80 -3.34 10.17 -13.20
C GLY A 80 -3.95 10.98 -12.05
N ILE A 81 -3.34 10.89 -10.87
CA ILE A 81 -3.72 11.63 -9.65
C ILE A 81 -2.50 12.37 -9.09
N ASP A 82 -2.76 13.39 -8.28
CA ASP A 82 -1.81 14.14 -7.47
C ASP A 82 -2.32 14.26 -6.02
N LEU A 83 -1.57 14.98 -5.18
CA LEU A 83 -1.88 15.18 -3.75
C LEU A 83 -3.11 16.06 -3.47
N GLU A 84 -3.65 16.75 -4.48
CA GLU A 84 -4.83 17.62 -4.35
C GLU A 84 -6.14 16.87 -4.68
N ASN A 85 -6.05 15.66 -5.22
CA ASN A 85 -7.20 14.82 -5.52
C ASN A 85 -8.01 14.44 -4.27
N SER A 86 -9.30 14.25 -4.48
CA SER A 86 -10.22 13.79 -3.43
C SER A 86 -9.94 12.33 -3.05
N ALA A 87 -10.31 11.95 -1.82
CA ALA A 87 -10.18 10.57 -1.37
C ALA A 87 -10.91 9.57 -2.28
N GLU A 88 -12.05 9.95 -2.86
CA GLU A 88 -12.79 9.09 -3.80
C GLU A 88 -12.01 8.86 -5.11
N GLU A 89 -11.36 9.90 -5.64
CA GLU A 89 -10.51 9.79 -6.84
C GLU A 89 -9.26 8.95 -6.57
N VAL A 90 -8.62 9.15 -5.42
CA VAL A 90 -7.46 8.36 -4.98
C VAL A 90 -7.84 6.87 -4.88
N LEU A 91 -8.90 6.54 -4.13
CA LEU A 91 -9.37 5.16 -3.99
C LEU A 91 -9.72 4.53 -5.34
N SER A 92 -10.38 5.28 -6.22
CA SER A 92 -10.74 4.83 -7.57
C SER A 92 -9.50 4.52 -8.43
N ALA A 93 -8.49 5.39 -8.41
CA ALA A 93 -7.25 5.20 -9.16
C ALA A 93 -6.46 3.98 -8.67
N PHE A 94 -6.33 3.82 -7.34
CA PHE A 94 -5.67 2.66 -6.75
C PHE A 94 -6.48 1.36 -6.94
N HIS A 95 -7.81 1.42 -6.91
CA HIS A 95 -8.66 0.28 -7.28
C HIS A 95 -8.35 -0.18 -8.70
N TYR A 96 -8.37 0.75 -9.67
CA TYR A 96 -8.07 0.44 -11.07
C TYR A 96 -6.67 -0.16 -11.22
N LEU A 97 -5.67 0.38 -10.52
CA LEU A 97 -4.30 -0.15 -10.53
C LEU A 97 -4.25 -1.62 -10.09
N VAL A 98 -4.85 -1.95 -8.94
CA VAL A 98 -4.86 -3.31 -8.37
C VAL A 98 -5.72 -4.29 -9.17
N GLU A 99 -6.79 -3.78 -9.78
CA GLU A 99 -7.70 -4.59 -10.59
C GLU A 99 -7.06 -4.97 -11.93
N ASN A 100 -6.23 -4.10 -12.52
CA ASN A 100 -5.79 -4.29 -13.91
C ASN A 100 -4.32 -4.72 -14.03
N PHE A 101 -3.50 -4.50 -13.01
CA PHE A 101 -2.06 -4.74 -13.08
C PHE A 101 -1.57 -5.62 -11.93
N GLN A 102 -0.45 -6.29 -12.17
CA GLN A 102 0.28 -7.01 -11.14
C GLN A 102 1.41 -6.12 -10.60
N PRO A 103 1.59 -6.01 -9.28
CA PRO A 103 2.73 -5.31 -8.72
C PRO A 103 4.02 -6.04 -9.09
N ARG A 104 5.13 -5.31 -9.19
CA ARG A 104 6.45 -5.93 -9.35
C ARG A 104 6.85 -6.72 -8.11
N TRP A 105 6.45 -6.23 -6.95
CA TRP A 105 6.80 -6.82 -5.68
C TRP A 105 5.63 -6.74 -4.71
N THR A 106 5.41 -7.81 -3.96
CA THR A 106 4.47 -7.82 -2.84
C THR A 106 5.13 -8.50 -1.66
N THR A 107 5.06 -7.88 -0.49
CA THR A 107 5.76 -8.36 0.70
C THR A 107 5.04 -7.96 1.97
N ILE A 108 5.34 -8.69 3.04
CA ILE A 108 4.85 -8.40 4.38
C ILE A 108 6.02 -7.90 5.21
N PHE A 109 5.85 -6.73 5.83
CA PHE A 109 6.72 -6.20 6.85
C PHE A 109 6.03 -6.26 8.21
N VAL A 110 6.81 -6.50 9.24
CA VAL A 110 6.36 -6.44 10.62
C VAL A 110 7.29 -5.51 11.35
N GLU A 111 6.74 -4.42 11.86
CA GLU A 111 7.45 -3.48 12.71
C GLU A 111 6.89 -3.56 14.11
N GLU A 112 7.77 -3.79 15.08
CA GLU A 112 7.43 -4.00 16.47
C GLU A 112 8.28 -3.06 17.30
N GLY A 113 7.62 -2.14 18.00
CA GLY A 113 8.26 -1.35 19.03
C GLY A 113 7.98 -1.97 20.40
N ARG A 114 7.94 -1.16 21.46
CA ARG A 114 7.76 -1.67 22.82
C ARG A 114 6.31 -2.06 23.10
N ASP A 115 5.37 -1.25 22.66
CA ASP A 115 3.95 -1.39 22.97
C ASP A 115 3.08 -1.57 21.71
N LYS A 116 3.63 -1.34 20.51
CA LYS A 116 2.90 -1.42 19.25
C LYS A 116 3.49 -2.43 18.27
N LYS A 117 2.59 -3.03 17.50
CA LYS A 117 2.93 -3.92 16.39
C LYS A 117 2.13 -3.55 15.16
N GLU A 118 2.84 -3.20 14.10
CA GLU A 118 2.30 -2.91 12.78
C GLU A 118 2.65 -4.05 11.83
N VAL A 119 1.67 -4.51 11.07
CA VAL A 119 1.88 -5.44 9.96
C VAL A 119 1.47 -4.76 8.67
N THR A 120 2.41 -4.60 7.75
CA THR A 120 2.18 -3.88 6.49
C THR A 120 2.39 -4.82 5.32
N ILE A 121 1.33 -5.00 4.51
CA ILE A 121 1.37 -5.70 3.24
C ILE A 121 1.61 -4.65 2.16
N GLU A 122 2.84 -4.60 1.66
CA GLU A 122 3.26 -3.62 0.66
C GLU A 122 3.13 -4.20 -0.74
N LEU A 123 2.55 -3.41 -1.65
CA LEU A 123 2.48 -3.68 -3.09
C LEU A 123 3.22 -2.56 -3.81
N LEU A 124 4.31 -2.90 -4.51
CA LEU A 124 5.08 -1.95 -5.31
C LEU A 124 4.77 -2.16 -6.80
N TYR A 125 4.07 -1.20 -7.40
CA TYR A 125 3.89 -1.13 -8.85
C TYR A 125 5.06 -0.38 -9.46
N GLN A 126 5.45 -0.75 -10.67
CA GLN A 126 6.49 -0.05 -11.42
C GLN A 126 5.96 0.81 -12.54
N GLU A 127 6.77 1.75 -12.98
CA GLU A 127 6.59 2.40 -14.26
C GLU A 127 6.60 1.34 -15.38
N VAL A 128 5.45 1.15 -16.04
CA VAL A 128 5.35 0.34 -17.24
C VAL A 128 5.52 1.30 -18.42
N PHE A 129 6.67 1.21 -19.08
CA PHE A 129 7.03 2.01 -20.26
C PHE A 129 6.20 1.67 -21.50
#